data_AF-A0A9C9YSY9-F1
#
_entry.id   AF-A0A9C9YSY9-F1
#
_cell.length_a   1.000
_cell.length_b   1.000
_cell.length_c   1.000
_cell.angle_alpha   90.00
_cell.angle_beta   90.00
_cell.angle_gamma   90.00
#
_symmetry.space_group_name_H-M   'P 1'
#
loop_
_entity.id
_entity.type
_entity.pdbx_description
1 polymer ?
#
loop_
_entity_poly.entity_id
_entity_poly.type
_entity_poly.pdbx_seq_one_letter_code
_entity_poly.pdbx_strand_id
1 'polypeptide(L)'
;MKQQDQFQRLLNSPLQLIDKPEALDDFWASLSDRANQNWYISDLGGSALPDAPADEAHVQEFIVRCDTLIRRSFDAGQTPRIEVDDAIRPTFVRLHSDLSLNGGQSE
;
A
#
# COMPACT_ATOMS: atom_id res chain seq x y z
N MET A 1 -21.63 1.50 -5.10
CA MET A 1 -21.99 1.12 -3.72
C MET A 1 -21.28 -0.15 -3.25
N LYS A 2 -21.38 -1.31 -3.92
CA LYS A 2 -20.76 -2.57 -3.43
C LYS A 2 -19.22 -2.54 -3.13
N GLN A 3 -18.45 -1.69 -3.81
CA GLN A 3 -16.99 -1.66 -3.67
C GLN A 3 -16.50 -0.91 -2.42
N GLN A 4 -17.20 0.16 -2.02
CA GLN A 4 -16.91 0.87 -0.76
C GLN A 4 -17.19 -0.02 0.46
N ASP A 5 -18.29 -0.79 0.44
CA ASP A 5 -18.59 -1.77 1.49
C ASP A 5 -17.49 -2.84 1.61
N GLN A 6 -16.92 -3.30 0.48
CA GLN A 6 -15.84 -4.27 0.48
C GLN A 6 -14.56 -3.69 1.09
N PHE A 7 -14.19 -2.47 0.71
CA PHE A 7 -13.04 -1.77 1.27
C PHE A 7 -13.17 -1.55 2.78
N GLN A 8 -14.34 -1.11 3.25
CA GLN A 8 -14.59 -0.95 4.68
C GLN A 8 -14.49 -2.27 5.44
N ARG A 9 -14.90 -3.40 4.85
CA ARG A 9 -14.74 -4.72 5.50
C ARG A 9 -13.28 -5.15 5.57
N LEU A 10 -12.47 -4.83 4.56
CA LEU A 10 -11.02 -5.08 4.58
C LEU A 10 -10.35 -4.24 5.68
N LEU A 11 -10.72 -2.96 5.82
CA LEU A 11 -10.22 -2.10 6.90
C LEU A 11 -10.59 -2.57 8.31
N ASN A 12 -11.74 -3.24 8.47
CA ASN A 12 -12.19 -3.80 9.75
C ASN A 12 -11.67 -5.23 10.00
N SER A 13 -10.92 -5.82 9.06
CA SER A 13 -10.31 -7.15 9.19
C SER A 13 -8.93 -7.07 9.86
N PRO A 14 -8.43 -8.17 10.44
CA PRO A 14 -7.07 -8.18 10.99
C PRO A 14 -6.04 -7.96 9.88
N LEU A 15 -5.43 -6.77 9.86
CA LEU A 15 -4.38 -6.42 8.92
C LEU A 15 -3.03 -6.95 9.42
N GLN A 16 -2.24 -7.50 8.52
CA GLN A 16 -0.87 -7.90 8.78
C GLN A 16 0.07 -6.73 8.50
N LEU A 17 1.03 -6.51 9.40
CA LEU A 17 2.03 -5.47 9.28
C LEU A 17 3.31 -6.04 8.66
N ILE A 18 3.80 -5.38 7.61
CA ILE A 18 5.11 -5.59 6.99
C ILE A 18 5.96 -4.36 7.30
N ASP A 19 6.86 -4.50 8.25
CA ASP A 19 7.81 -3.46 8.67
C ASP A 19 9.28 -3.78 8.31
N LYS A 20 9.53 -4.99 7.79
CA LYS A 20 10.89 -5.46 7.51
C LYS A 20 11.29 -5.23 6.05
N PRO A 21 12.47 -4.65 5.78
CA PRO A 21 12.94 -4.40 4.42
C PRO A 21 13.08 -5.68 3.59
N GLU A 22 13.48 -6.80 4.18
CA GLU A 22 13.58 -8.10 3.50
C GLU A 22 12.21 -8.64 3.05
N ALA A 23 11.15 -8.35 3.81
CA ALA A 23 9.79 -8.79 3.49
C ALA A 23 9.13 -7.89 2.44
N LEU A 24 9.60 -6.65 2.29
CA LEU A 24 9.11 -5.72 1.27
C LEU A 24 9.47 -6.17 -0.14
N ASP A 25 10.68 -6.66 -0.36
CA ASP A 25 11.13 -7.10 -1.70
C ASP A 25 10.27 -8.27 -2.22
N ASP A 26 10.04 -9.27 -1.36
CA ASP A 26 9.17 -10.43 -1.66
C ASP A 26 7.72 -9.99 -1.85
N PHE A 27 7.24 -9.08 -1.00
CA PHE A 27 5.91 -8.51 -1.11
C PHE A 27 5.71 -7.75 -2.44
N TRP A 28 6.67 -6.93 -2.86
CA TRP A 28 6.59 -6.19 -4.12
C TRP A 28 6.64 -7.11 -5.34
N ALA A 29 7.46 -8.17 -5.29
CA ALA A 29 7.48 -9.19 -6.33
C ALA A 29 6.11 -9.89 -6.45
N SER A 30 5.51 -10.30 -5.31
CA SER A 30 4.18 -10.92 -5.25
C SER A 30 3.08 -9.96 -5.74
N LEU A 31 3.14 -8.69 -5.36
CA LEU A 31 2.20 -7.66 -5.78
C LEU A 31 2.28 -7.41 -7.30
N SER A 32 3.50 -7.34 -7.84
CA SER A 32 3.74 -7.12 -9.28
C SER A 32 3.27 -8.31 -10.13
N ASP A 33 3.56 -9.55 -9.71
CA ASP A 33 3.10 -10.78 -10.39
C ASP A 33 1.57 -10.84 -10.52
N ARG A 34 0.87 -10.26 -9.54
CA ARG A 34 -0.59 -10.32 -9.43
C ARG A 34 -1.26 -8.99 -9.73
N ALA A 35 -0.55 -8.01 -10.28
CA ALA A 35 -1.05 -6.66 -10.50
C ALA A 35 -2.36 -6.61 -11.34
N ASN A 36 -2.66 -7.65 -12.12
CA ASN A 36 -3.91 -7.79 -12.87
C ASN A 36 -5.15 -8.20 -12.04
N GLN A 37 -5.03 -8.45 -10.73
CA GLN A 37 -6.13 -8.98 -9.89
C GLN A 37 -7.02 -7.93 -9.20
N ASN A 38 -7.10 -6.70 -9.73
CA ASN A 38 -7.96 -5.62 -9.22
C ASN A 38 -7.70 -5.27 -7.73
N TRP A 39 -6.71 -4.41 -7.49
CA TRP A 39 -6.17 -4.15 -6.14
C TRP A 39 -6.75 -2.90 -5.47
N TYR A 40 -7.03 -2.98 -4.17
CA TYR A 40 -7.36 -1.78 -3.40
C TYR A 40 -6.10 -1.15 -2.82
N ILE A 41 -5.76 0.05 -3.31
CA ILE A 41 -4.56 0.78 -2.92
C ILE A 41 -4.97 2.07 -2.20
N SER A 42 -4.41 2.32 -1.02
CA SER A 42 -4.62 3.56 -0.27
C SER A 42 -3.30 4.14 0.22
N ASP A 43 -3.03 5.40 -0.16
CA ASP A 43 -1.99 6.23 0.43
C ASP A 43 -2.57 7.01 1.61
N LEU A 44 -1.92 6.99 2.77
CA LEU A 44 -2.36 7.75 3.94
C LEU A 44 -2.07 9.26 3.86
N GLY A 45 -1.57 9.77 2.74
CA GLY A 45 -1.50 11.20 2.43
C GLY A 45 -2.77 11.79 1.81
N GLY A 46 -3.77 10.96 1.46
CA GLY A 46 -5.02 11.39 0.84
C GLY A 46 -6.27 10.92 1.59
N SER A 47 -7.15 11.85 1.97
CA SER A 47 -8.42 11.57 2.68
C SER A 47 -9.48 10.78 1.87
N ALA A 48 -9.16 10.32 0.66
CA ALA A 48 -10.13 9.66 -0.22
C ALA A 48 -9.92 8.15 -0.22
N LEU A 49 -10.90 7.41 0.30
CA LEU A 49 -10.96 5.96 0.14
C LEU A 49 -11.12 5.63 -1.36
N PRO A 50 -10.41 4.64 -1.90
CA PRO A 50 -10.59 4.22 -3.28
C PRO A 50 -12.02 3.69 -3.49
N ASP A 51 -12.74 4.22 -4.49
CA ASP A 51 -14.10 3.76 -4.86
C ASP A 51 -14.07 2.50 -5.76
N ALA A 52 -12.93 2.23 -6.39
CA ALA A 52 -12.71 1.09 -7.28
C ALA A 52 -11.28 0.53 -7.12
N PRO A 53 -11.06 -0.76 -7.42
CA PRO A 53 -9.73 -1.33 -7.48
C PRO A 53 -8.90 -0.68 -8.60
N ALA A 54 -7.61 -0.57 -8.37
CA ALA A 54 -6.61 -0.12 -9.31
C ALA A 54 -6.30 -1.20 -10.36
N ASP A 55 -6.19 -0.77 -11.62
CA ASP A 55 -5.68 -1.58 -12.73
C ASP A 55 -4.17 -1.83 -12.61
N GLU A 56 -3.65 -2.80 -13.37
CA GLU A 56 -2.24 -3.23 -13.38
C GLU A 56 -1.25 -2.05 -13.47
N ALA A 57 -1.49 -1.10 -14.37
CA ALA A 57 -0.63 0.05 -14.56
C ALA A 57 -0.54 0.94 -13.31
N HIS A 58 -1.67 1.14 -12.62
CA HIS A 58 -1.72 1.92 -11.37
C HIS A 58 -1.04 1.16 -10.22
N VAL A 59 -1.18 -0.16 -10.17
CA VAL A 59 -0.49 -1.01 -9.19
C VAL A 59 1.03 -0.91 -9.37
N GLN A 60 1.53 -1.02 -10.60
CA GLN A 60 2.95 -0.90 -10.88
C GLN A 60 3.49 0.49 -10.54
N GLU A 61 2.74 1.56 -10.87
CA GLU A 61 3.14 2.91 -10.49
C GLU A 61 3.20 3.06 -8.97
N PHE A 62 2.21 2.52 -8.24
CA PHE A 62 2.18 2.55 -6.80
C PHE A 62 3.35 1.79 -6.16
N ILE A 63 3.72 0.61 -6.67
CA ILE A 63 4.89 -0.15 -6.21
C ILE A 63 6.15 0.71 -6.27
N VAL A 64 6.41 1.33 -7.43
CA VAL A 64 7.61 2.14 -7.66
C VAL A 64 7.63 3.37 -6.74
N ARG A 65 6.49 4.04 -6.57
CA ARG A 65 6.38 5.21 -5.67
C ARG A 65 6.55 4.80 -4.21
N CYS A 66 5.95 3.70 -3.77
CA CYS A 66 6.09 3.17 -2.41
C CYS A 66 7.52 2.75 -2.10
N ASP A 67 8.15 1.97 -2.98
CA ASP A 67 9.55 1.53 -2.81
C ASP A 67 10.48 2.75 -2.66
N THR A 68 10.32 3.76 -3.54
CA THR A 68 11.11 4.99 -3.48
C THR A 68 10.90 5.73 -2.15
N LEU A 69 9.64 5.86 -1.72
CA LEU A 69 9.30 6.55 -0.48
C LEU A 69 9.83 5.81 0.73
N ILE A 70 9.70 4.48 0.76
CA ILE A 70 10.16 3.66 1.88
C ILE A 70 11.68 3.73 2.00
N ARG A 71 12.40 3.66 0.89
CA ARG A 71 13.86 3.86 0.87
C ARG A 71 14.24 5.23 1.43
N ARG A 72 13.51 6.29 1.05
CA ARG A 72 13.70 7.64 1.61
C ARG A 72 13.40 7.71 3.11
N SER A 73 12.35 7.05 3.58
CA SER A 73 12.04 6.97 5.00
C SER A 73 13.17 6.25 5.76
N PHE A 74 13.67 5.13 5.24
CA PHE A 74 14.80 4.43 5.85
C PHE A 74 16.06 5.30 5.92
N ASP A 75 16.37 6.05 4.84
CA ASP A 75 17.48 7.01 4.82
C ASP A 75 17.29 8.14 5.85
N ALA A 76 16.05 8.59 6.06
CA ALA A 76 15.67 9.56 7.08
C ALA A 76 15.59 8.97 8.51
N GLY A 77 15.91 7.69 8.70
CA GLY A 77 15.80 7.00 10.00
C GLY A 77 14.36 6.71 10.45
N GLN A 78 13.41 6.80 9.53
CA GLN A 78 12.00 6.47 9.73
C GLN A 78 11.73 5.03 9.30
N THR A 79 10.89 4.33 10.05
CA THR A 79 10.41 2.98 9.70
C THR A 79 8.98 3.05 9.18
N PRO A 80 8.78 3.10 7.85
CA PRO A 80 7.46 3.01 7.26
C PRO A 80 6.86 1.63 7.50
N ARG A 81 5.54 1.56 7.51
CA ARG A 81 4.77 0.39 7.89
C ARG A 81 3.75 0.08 6.81
N ILE A 82 3.79 -1.11 6.21
CA ILE A 82 2.77 -1.51 5.25
C ILE A 82 1.80 -2.45 5.93
N GLU A 83 0.51 -2.17 5.83
CA GLU A 83 -0.54 -3.07 6.26
C GLU A 83 -1.22 -3.71 5.06
N VAL A 84 -1.46 -5.01 5.17
CA VAL A 84 -2.11 -5.82 4.14
C VAL A 84 -3.18 -6.70 4.76
N ASP A 85 -4.21 -7.05 4.00
CA ASP A 85 -5.24 -7.99 4.47
C ASP A 85 -4.70 -9.43 4.60
N ASP A 86 -3.80 -9.84 3.71
CA ASP A 86 -3.25 -11.19 3.68
C ASP A 86 -1.81 -11.19 3.14
N ALA A 87 -0.87 -11.83 3.83
CA ALA A 87 0.53 -11.86 3.38
C ALA A 87 0.77 -12.80 2.19
N ILE A 88 -0.12 -13.79 1.95
CA ILE A 88 0.03 -14.80 0.89
C ILE A 88 -0.73 -14.36 -0.36
N ARG A 89 -1.91 -13.76 -0.18
CA ARG A 89 -2.78 -13.27 -1.25
C ARG A 89 -3.36 -11.90 -0.91
N PRO A 90 -2.51 -10.86 -0.87
CA PRO A 90 -3.00 -9.53 -0.53
C PRO A 90 -3.99 -9.09 -1.61
N THR A 91 -5.01 -8.37 -1.19
CA THR A 91 -6.02 -7.71 -2.04
C THR A 91 -6.17 -6.23 -1.67
N PHE A 92 -5.60 -5.85 -0.53
CA PHE A 92 -5.57 -4.52 0.03
C PHE A 92 -4.19 -4.21 0.57
N VAL A 93 -3.72 -2.98 0.27
CA VAL A 93 -2.44 -2.48 0.75
C VAL A 93 -2.63 -1.06 1.27
N ARG A 94 -2.13 -0.82 2.48
CA ARG A 94 -2.10 0.49 3.13
C ARG A 94 -0.69 0.82 3.55
N LEU A 95 -0.14 1.89 2.99
CA LEU A 95 1.16 2.41 3.40
C LEU A 95 0.98 3.43 4.53
N HIS A 96 1.63 3.21 5.66
CA HIS A 96 1.85 4.19 6.71
C HIS A 96 3.27 4.71 6.61
N SER A 97 3.38 5.97 6.28
CA SER A 97 4.64 6.69 6.25
C SER A 97 4.40 8.10 6.73
N ASP A 98 5.40 8.66 7.40
CA ASP A 98 5.44 10.07 7.80
C ASP A 98 5.70 10.98 6.58
N LEU A 99 6.29 10.41 5.52
CA LEU A 99 6.37 11.02 4.20
C LEU A 99 5.10 10.72 3.41
N SER A 100 4.54 11.73 2.74
CA SER A 100 3.44 11.55 1.79
C SER A 100 3.96 11.14 0.41
N LEU A 101 3.25 10.22 -0.28
CA LEU A 101 3.56 9.85 -1.68
C LEU A 101 3.41 11.04 -2.66
N ASN A 102 2.66 12.09 -2.27
CA ASN A 102 2.46 13.30 -3.06
C ASN A 102 3.47 14.45 -2.77
N GLY A 103 4.51 14.21 -1.96
CA GLY A 103 5.52 15.23 -1.67
C GLY A 103 5.07 16.36 -0.73
N GLY A 104 3.88 16.26 -0.14
CA GLY A 104 3.46 17.12 0.96
C GLY A 104 4.11 16.66 2.26
N GLN A 105 5.15 17.36 2.71
CA GLN A 105 5.51 17.34 4.12
C GLN A 105 4.31 17.90 4.88
N SER A 106 3.70 17.10 5.75
CA SER A 106 2.80 17.65 6.76
C SER A 106 3.70 18.34 7.80
N GLU A 107 3.60 19.66 7.86
CA GLU A 107 4.14 20.52 8.92
C GLU A 107 3.61 20.15 10.31
#